data_AF-A0A367QQ15-F1
#
_entry.id   AF-A0A367QQ15-F1
#
_cell.length_a   1.000
_cell.length_b   1.000
_cell.length_c   1.000
_cell.angle_alpha   90.00
_cell.angle_beta   90.00
_cell.angle_gamma   90.00
#
_symmetry.space_group_name_H-M   'P 1'
#
loop_
_entity.id
_entity.type
_entity.pdbx_description
1 polymer ?
#
loop_
_entity_poly.entity_id
_entity_poly.type
_entity_poly.pdbx_seq_one_letter_code
_entity_poly.pdbx_strand_id
1 'polypeptide(L)' 'MVSFRNQINEDLSANLRNHLEDNFSIIYSNALDYVKAKTKLTNLPELCGYSLEEILDKDWLP' A
#
# COMPACT_ATOMS: atom_id res chain seq x y z
N MET A 1 -3.13 -10.13 9.04
CA MET A 1 -2.79 -9.36 7.83
C MET A 1 -2.35 -10.23 6.65
N VAL A 2 -2.05 -11.52 6.83
CA VAL A 2 -1.67 -12.44 5.74
C VAL A 2 -2.81 -12.72 4.76
N SER A 3 -4.07 -12.78 5.22
CA SER A 3 -5.20 -13.12 4.35
C SER A 3 -5.53 -12.05 3.30
N PHE A 4 -5.42 -10.76 3.63
CA PHE A 4 -5.75 -9.66 2.71
C PHE A 4 -4.71 -9.55 1.59
N ARG A 5 -3.41 -9.67 1.91
CA ARG A 5 -2.36 -9.68 0.88
C ARG A 5 -2.42 -10.91 0.01
N ASN A 6 -2.70 -12.09 0.56
CA ASN A 6 -2.86 -13.31 -0.24
C ASN A 6 -4.07 -13.20 -1.17
N GLN A 7 -5.21 -12.71 -0.70
CA GLN A 7 -6.39 -12.46 -1.55
C GLN A 7 -6.08 -11.46 -2.65
N ILE A 8 -5.34 -10.40 -2.34
CA ILE A 8 -4.93 -9.43 -3.35
C ILE A 8 -3.98 -10.08 -4.35
N ASN A 9 -2.96 -10.84 -3.95
CA ASN A 9 -2.01 -11.45 -4.88
C ASN A 9 -2.60 -12.60 -5.70
N GLU A 10 -3.44 -13.45 -5.11
CA GLU A 10 -4.04 -14.61 -5.77
C GLU A 10 -5.23 -14.20 -6.65
N ASP A 11 -6.04 -13.21 -6.23
CA ASP A 11 -7.27 -12.78 -6.93
C ASP A 11 -7.12 -11.41 -7.62
N LEU A 12 -5.90 -10.89 -7.81
CA LEU A 12 -5.69 -9.64 -8.53
C LEU A 12 -6.13 -9.81 -9.98
N SER A 13 -7.36 -9.41 -10.28
CA SER A 13 -7.72 -9.14 -11.67
C SER A 13 -6.79 -8.04 -12.21
N ALA A 14 -6.42 -8.14 -13.49
CA ALA A 14 -5.59 -7.11 -14.14
C ALA A 14 -6.19 -5.70 -13.94
N ASN A 15 -7.51 -5.57 -13.88
CA ASN A 15 -8.20 -4.30 -13.61
C ASN A 15 -7.90 -3.73 -12.22
N LEU A 16 -7.89 -4.56 -11.18
CA LEU A 16 -7.56 -4.11 -9.83
C LEU A 16 -6.08 -3.72 -9.74
N ARG A 17 -5.20 -4.48 -10.40
CA ARG A 17 -3.78 -4.14 -10.46
C ARG A 17 -3.55 -2.79 -11.13
N ASN A 18 -4.13 -2.58 -12.30
CA ASN A 18 -4.04 -1.32 -13.04
C ASN A 18 -4.58 -0.17 -12.19
N HIS A 19 -5.72 -0.36 -11.52
CA HIS A 19 -6.26 0.66 -10.62
C HIS A 19 -5.30 1.02 -9.48
N LEU A 20 -4.65 0.02 -8.87
CA LEU A 20 -3.68 0.25 -7.80
C LEU A 20 -2.43 0.96 -8.32
N GLU A 21 -1.92 0.61 -9.50
CA GLU A 21 -0.78 1.29 -10.14
C GLU A 21 -1.13 2.75 -10.46
N ASP A 22 -2.26 2.99 -11.13
CA ASP A 22 -2.71 4.33 -11.53
C ASP A 22 -2.98 5.26 -10.34
N ASN A 23 -3.42 4.70 -9.20
CA ASN A 23 -3.80 5.46 -8.01
C ASN A 23 -2.82 5.31 -6.85
N PHE A 24 -1.67 4.67 -7.05
CA PHE A 24 -0.76 4.29 -5.97
C PHE A 24 -0.35 5.48 -5.09
N SER A 25 0.02 6.59 -5.72
CA SER A 25 0.40 7.83 -5.01
C SER A 25 -0.75 8.41 -4.19
N ILE A 26 -1.98 8.36 -4.71
CA ILE A 26 -3.18 8.87 -4.03
C ILE A 26 -3.50 7.99 -2.82
N ILE A 27 -3.45 6.67 -3.01
CA ILE A 27 -3.66 5.69 -1.94
C ILE A 27 -2.65 5.90 -0.81
N TYR A 28 -1.36 6.10 -1.16
CA TYR A 28 -0.32 6.37 -0.18
C TYR A 28 -0.57 7.68 0.58
N SER A 29 -0.89 8.77 -0.12
CA SER A 29 -1.19 10.06 0.51
C SER A 29 -2.35 9.94 1.51
N ASN A 30 -3.44 9.27 1.12
CA ASN A 30 -4.59 9.07 1.99
C ASN A 30 -4.23 8.24 3.24
N ALA A 31 -3.40 7.21 3.07
CA ALA A 31 -2.91 6.40 4.19
C ALA A 31 -2.02 7.23 5.14
N LEU A 32 -1.14 8.07 4.57
CA LEU A 32 -0.28 8.96 5.33
C LEU A 32 -1.10 9.97 6.15
N ASP A 33 -2.12 10.59 5.55
CA ASP A 33 -3.01 11.53 6.23
C ASP A 33 -3.79 10.86 7.35
N TYR A 34 -4.27 9.63 7.12
CA TYR A 34 -4.93 8.83 8.16
C TYR A 34 -4.00 8.57 9.36
N VAL A 35 -2.75 8.18 9.11
CA VAL A 35 -1.77 7.94 10.18
C VAL A 35 -1.43 9.23 10.90
N LYS A 36 -1.23 10.35 10.19
CA LYS A 36 -0.99 11.67 10.79
C LYS A 36 -2.17 12.12 11.66
N ALA A 37 -3.41 11.87 11.24
CA ALA A 37 -4.59 12.23 12.01
C ALA A 37 -4.75 11.38 13.28
N LYS A 38 -4.33 10.11 13.25
CA LYS A 38 -4.50 9.17 14.36
C LYS A 38 -3.30 9.05 15.29
N THR A 39 -2.13 9.52 14.87
CA THR A 39 -0.89 9.39 15.63
C THR A 39 -0.24 10.76 15.83
N LYS A 40 0.69 10.85 16.78
CA LYS A 40 1.52 12.05 16.97
C LYS A 40 2.86 11.93 16.24
N LEU A 41 2.96 11.02 15.25
CA LEU A 41 4.19 10.79 14.51
C LEU A 41 4.43 11.96 13.56
N THR A 42 5.60 12.58 13.68
CA THR A 42 6.01 13.71 12.85
C THR A 42 7.05 13.33 11.79
N ASN A 43 7.63 12.14 11.91
CA ASN A 43 8.73 11.64 11.10
C ASN A 43 8.26 10.56 10.09
N LEU A 44 7.14 10.80 9.43
CA LEU A 44 6.63 9.91 8.40
C LEU A 44 7.14 10.34 7.02
N PRO A 45 7.57 9.41 6.16
CA PRO A 45 7.98 9.75 4.80
C PRO A 45 6.79 10.32 4.01
N GLU A 46 7.04 11.38 3.24
CA GLU A 46 6.01 12.01 2.40
C GLU A 46 5.77 11.25 1.09
N LEU A 47 6.75 10.46 0.67
CA LEU A 47 6.68 9.62 -0.52
C LEU A 47 6.81 8.15 -0.13
N CYS A 48 6.08 7.29 -0.84
CA CYS A 48 6.22 5.86 -0.66
C CYS A 48 7.61 5.42 -1.12
N GLY A 49 8.36 4.77 -0.23
CA GLY A 49 9.68 4.21 -0.55
C GLY A 49 9.64 2.82 -1.16
N TYR A 50 8.44 2.25 -1.36
CA TYR A 50 8.24 0.90 -1.87
C TYR A 50 7.43 0.93 -3.17
N SER A 51 7.70 -0.02 -4.05
CA SER A 51 6.90 -0.25 -5.24
C SER A 51 5.60 -0.99 -4.90
N LEU A 52 4.64 -1.01 -5.84
CA LEU A 52 3.42 -1.79 -5.64
C LEU A 52 3.74 -3.28 -5.49
N GLU A 53 4.65 -3.81 -6.30
CA GLU A 53 5.08 -5.22 -6.25
C GLU A 53 5.62 -5.58 -4.86
N GLU A 54 6.48 -4.74 -4.31
CA GLU A 54 7.05 -4.89 -2.97
C GLU A 54 5.95 -4.87 -1.88
N ILE A 55 4.95 -3.99 -1.99
CA ILE A 55 3.85 -3.94 -1.02
C ILE A 55 2.94 -5.16 -1.11
N LEU A 56 2.74 -5.68 -2.33
CA LEU A 56 1.87 -6.82 -2.59
C LEU A 56 2.56 -8.16 -2.29
N ASP A 57 3.88 -8.24 -2.41
CA ASP A 57 4.65 -9.44 -2.09
C ASP A 57 4.46 -9.83 -0.62
N LYS A 58 4.05 -11.09 -0.42
CA LYS A 58 3.74 -11.64 0.91
C LYS A 58 5.01 -11.84 1.74
N ASP A 59 6.15 -12.06 1.08
CA ASP A 59 7.44 -12.39 1.70
C ASP A 59 8.35 -11.16 1.85
N TRP A 60 7.89 -9.99 1.37
CA TRP A 60 8.67 -8.75 1.35
C TRP A 60 8.81 -8.06 2.71
N LEU A 61 7.87 -8.28 3.64
CA LEU A 61 7.96 -7.74 5.00
C LEU A 61 8.24 -8.87 5.99
N PRO A 62 9.34 -8.78 6.78
CA PRO A 62 9.72 -9.81 7.76
C PRO A 62 8.73 -9.94 8.92
#